data_AF-A0A2W7N2C3-F1
#
_entry.id   AF-A0A2W7N2C3-F1
#
_cell.length_a   1.000
_cell.length_b   1.000
_cell.length_c   1.000
_cell.angle_alpha   90.00
_cell.angle_beta   90.00
_cell.angle_gamma   90.00
#
_symmetry.space_group_name_H-M   'P 1'
#
loop_
_entity.id
_entity.type
_entity.pdbx_description
1 polymer ?
#
loop_
_entity_poly.entity_id
_entity_poly.type
_entity_poly.pdbx_seq_one_letter_code
_entity_poly.pdbx_strand_id
1 'polypeptide(L)'
;MIRLTAIAVAIVAAASATAAEWVYDLERGLDSYTITGDGGTVVLVCDPDRAYNPDKSYANFVVEMPVAQSVTQVVFLAETGEQAAFMTREGIATQQDADAEEWSDLIAMAQAGGRIAVVTEDDSFTVTADPMPELRCD
;
A
#
# COMPACT_ATOMS: atom_id res chain seq x y z
N MET A 1 41.93 -23.87 -41.10
CA MET A 1 41.15 -24.29 -39.90
C MET A 1 40.61 -23.04 -39.24
N ILE A 2 39.33 -22.71 -39.46
CA ILE A 2 38.67 -21.53 -38.88
C ILE A 2 37.91 -22.03 -37.65
N ARG A 3 38.29 -21.57 -36.44
CA ARG A 3 37.52 -21.83 -35.22
C ARG A 3 36.41 -20.79 -35.13
N LEU A 4 35.15 -21.22 -35.30
CA LEU A 4 34.00 -20.39 -34.95
C LEU A 4 33.87 -20.34 -33.42
N THR A 5 34.03 -19.15 -32.85
CA THR A 5 33.70 -18.87 -31.45
C THR A 5 32.19 -18.63 -31.38
N ALA A 6 31.44 -19.53 -30.75
CA ALA A 6 30.02 -19.32 -30.51
C ALA A 6 29.84 -18.25 -29.42
N ILE A 7 29.20 -17.13 -29.78
CA ILE A 7 28.77 -16.10 -28.83
C ILE A 7 27.49 -16.62 -28.18
N ALA A 8 27.55 -16.96 -26.89
CA ALA A 8 26.37 -17.30 -26.12
C ALA A 8 25.60 -16.02 -25.77
N VAL A 9 24.42 -15.84 -26.36
CA VAL A 9 23.48 -14.78 -25.97
C VAL A 9 22.72 -15.29 -24.75
N ALA A 10 23.00 -14.71 -23.58
CA ALA A 10 22.22 -14.97 -22.38
C ALA A 10 20.88 -14.22 -22.49
N ILE A 11 19.79 -14.95 -22.63
CA ILE A 11 18.42 -14.41 -22.55
C ILE A 11 18.14 -14.18 -21.06
N VAL A 12 18.17 -12.92 -20.62
CA VAL A 12 17.70 -12.55 -19.28
C VAL A 12 16.17 -12.61 -19.31
N ALA A 13 15.59 -13.61 -18.66
CA ALA A 13 14.15 -13.68 -18.48
C ALA A 13 13.74 -12.60 -17.45
N ALA A 14 13.00 -11.59 -17.88
CA ALA A 14 12.33 -10.67 -16.96
C ALA A 14 11.24 -11.46 -16.22
N ALA A 15 11.37 -11.61 -14.90
CA ALA A 15 10.31 -12.17 -14.09
C ALA A 15 9.15 -11.15 -14.05
N SER A 16 8.01 -11.52 -14.60
CA SER A 16 6.78 -10.75 -14.40
C SER A 16 6.41 -10.84 -12.92
N ALA A 17 6.56 -9.74 -12.17
CA ALA A 17 6.00 -9.66 -10.83
C ALA A 17 4.47 -9.74 -10.98
N THR A 18 3.86 -10.77 -10.41
CA THR A 18 2.40 -10.87 -10.31
C THR A 18 1.91 -9.80 -9.36
N ALA A 19 0.82 -9.12 -9.72
CA ALA A 19 0.15 -8.21 -8.80
C ALA A 19 -0.33 -8.99 -7.56
N ALA A 20 -0.21 -8.36 -6.39
CA ALA A 20 -0.72 -8.85 -5.13
C ALA A 20 -2.20 -8.45 -5.00
N GLU A 21 -3.02 -9.42 -4.67
CA GLU A 21 -4.44 -9.22 -4.40
C GLU A 21 -4.65 -8.64 -3.00
N TRP A 22 -5.63 -7.74 -2.87
CA TRP A 22 -6.10 -7.26 -1.57
C TRP A 22 -6.86 -8.35 -0.84
N VAL A 23 -6.43 -8.69 0.37
CA VAL A 23 -7.15 -9.61 1.25
C VAL A 23 -8.16 -8.81 2.06
N TYR A 24 -9.45 -9.05 1.81
CA TYR A 24 -10.54 -8.49 2.58
C TYR A 24 -10.85 -9.32 3.83
N ASP A 25 -11.08 -8.67 4.96
CA ASP A 25 -11.63 -9.29 6.17
C ASP A 25 -12.60 -8.33 6.89
N LEU A 26 -13.54 -8.91 7.65
CA LEU A 26 -14.53 -8.20 8.45
C LEU A 26 -14.44 -8.65 9.91
N GLU A 27 -13.89 -7.80 10.77
CA GLU A 27 -13.80 -8.08 12.20
C GLU A 27 -14.58 -7.05 13.02
N ARG A 28 -15.59 -7.52 13.77
CA ARG A 28 -16.35 -6.70 14.73
C ARG A 28 -16.92 -5.40 14.11
N GLY A 29 -17.36 -5.47 12.86
CA GLY A 29 -17.93 -4.34 12.12
C GLY A 29 -16.91 -3.45 11.40
N LEU A 30 -15.62 -3.79 11.45
CA LEU A 30 -14.57 -3.10 10.72
C LEU A 30 -14.21 -3.90 9.46
N ASP A 31 -14.35 -3.24 8.31
CA ASP A 31 -13.82 -3.73 7.04
C ASP A 31 -12.31 -3.48 7.02
N SER A 32 -11.53 -4.49 6.64
CA SER A 32 -10.08 -4.37 6.46
C SER A 32 -9.63 -4.90 5.10
N TYR A 33 -8.66 -4.22 4.51
CA TYR A 33 -8.05 -4.57 3.23
C TYR A 33 -6.54 -4.61 3.43
N THR A 34 -5.97 -5.81 3.33
CA THR A 34 -4.54 -6.05 3.56
C THR A 34 -3.82 -6.35 2.26
N ILE A 35 -2.66 -5.75 2.06
CA ILE A 35 -1.77 -6.08 0.96
C ILE A 35 -0.32 -6.18 1.44
N THR A 36 0.41 -7.18 0.95
CA THR A 36 1.80 -7.44 1.34
C THR A 36 2.71 -7.30 0.13
N GLY A 37 3.72 -6.45 0.27
CA GLY A 37 4.78 -6.23 -0.71
C GLY A 37 6.07 -7.01 -0.38
N ASP A 38 7.16 -6.62 -1.03
CA ASP A 38 8.47 -7.28 -0.90
C ASP A 38 9.22 -6.99 0.41
N GLY A 39 8.76 -6.01 1.20
CA GLY A 39 9.42 -5.59 2.44
C GLY A 39 8.47 -5.13 3.56
N GLY A 40 7.16 -5.20 3.36
CA GLY A 40 6.19 -4.72 4.34
C GLY A 40 4.74 -5.00 3.96
N THR A 41 3.85 -4.63 4.85
CA THR A 41 2.40 -4.82 4.74
C THR A 41 1.70 -3.48 4.94
N VAL A 42 0.67 -3.23 4.13
CA VAL A 42 -0.26 -2.12 4.30
C VAL A 42 -1.63 -2.69 4.62
N VAL A 43 -2.27 -2.16 5.66
CA VAL A 43 -3.65 -2.49 6.02
C VAL A 43 -4.47 -1.21 5.99
N LEU A 44 -5.53 -1.18 5.19
CA LEU A 44 -6.57 -0.14 5.25
C LEU A 44 -7.73 -0.67 6.08
N VAL A 45 -8.16 0.10 7.07
CA VAL A 45 -9.27 -0.26 7.97
C VAL A 45 -10.35 0.81 7.88
N CYS A 46 -11.60 0.38 7.86
CA CYS A 46 -12.80 1.21 7.70
C CYS A 46 -13.92 0.73 8.64
N ASP A 47 -14.61 1.66 9.32
CA ASP A 47 -15.83 1.45 10.12
C ASP A 47 -17.07 1.96 9.37
N PRO A 48 -17.55 1.26 8.31
CA PRO A 48 -18.63 1.76 7.46
C PRO A 48 -19.97 1.83 8.21
N ASP A 49 -20.17 0.93 9.17
CA ASP A 49 -21.42 0.80 9.92
C ASP A 49 -21.42 1.67 11.19
N ARG A 50 -20.34 2.44 11.43
CA ARG A 50 -20.19 3.34 12.58
C ARG A 50 -20.37 2.60 13.91
N ALA A 51 -19.88 1.36 13.96
CA ALA A 51 -20.02 0.48 15.10
C ALA A 51 -19.39 1.07 16.37
N TYR A 52 -18.39 1.92 16.22
CA TYR A 52 -17.65 2.52 17.34
C TYR A 52 -17.97 4.00 17.59
N ASN A 53 -18.59 4.70 16.63
CA ASN A 53 -19.14 6.04 16.84
C ASN A 53 -20.27 6.36 15.85
N PRO A 54 -21.53 6.43 16.31
CA PRO A 54 -22.69 6.60 15.43
C PRO A 54 -22.66 7.92 14.61
N ASP A 55 -21.93 8.93 15.08
CA ASP A 55 -21.90 10.25 14.45
C ASP A 55 -20.84 10.37 13.34
N LYS A 56 -19.84 9.48 13.31
CA LYS A 56 -18.71 9.56 12.38
C LYS A 56 -18.20 8.18 11.97
N SER A 57 -18.01 7.98 10.66
CA SER A 57 -17.19 6.87 10.17
C SER A 57 -15.73 7.10 10.55
N TYR A 58 -14.97 6.02 10.69
CA TYR A 58 -13.53 6.05 10.93
C TYR A 58 -12.82 5.19 9.91
N ALA A 59 -11.77 5.75 9.32
CA ALA A 59 -10.80 4.97 8.57
C ALA A 59 -9.37 5.27 9.06
N ASN A 60 -8.50 4.29 8.91
CA ASN A 60 -7.07 4.43 9.14
C ASN A 60 -6.30 3.51 8.19
N PHE A 61 -5.02 3.79 8.01
CA PHE A 61 -4.10 2.79 7.50
C PHE A 61 -3.05 2.44 8.55
N VAL A 62 -2.49 1.25 8.41
CA VAL A 62 -1.33 0.76 9.15
C VAL A 62 -0.27 0.33 8.15
N VAL A 63 0.96 0.79 8.35
CA VAL A 63 2.15 0.30 7.65
C VAL A 63 3.02 -0.49 8.62
N GLU A 64 3.25 -1.76 8.31
CA GLU A 64 4.07 -2.67 9.09
C GLU A 64 5.33 -3.04 8.32
N MET A 65 6.50 -2.85 8.94
CA MET A 65 7.79 -3.24 8.38
C MET A 65 8.61 -4.02 9.41
N PRO A 66 9.35 -5.08 9.03
CA PRO A 66 10.09 -5.91 9.99
C PRO A 66 11.15 -5.18 10.83
N VAL A 67 11.70 -4.08 10.31
CA VAL A 67 12.85 -3.37 10.92
C VAL A 67 12.48 -2.04 11.56
N ALA A 68 11.30 -1.48 11.28
CA ALA A 68 10.90 -0.16 11.75
C ALA A 68 10.09 -0.27 13.05
N GLN A 69 10.68 0.15 14.17
CA GLN A 69 10.04 0.07 15.49
C GLN A 69 9.17 1.28 15.83
N SER A 70 9.24 2.35 15.03
CA SER A 70 8.46 3.57 15.22
C SER A 70 8.40 4.36 13.92
N VAL A 71 7.60 3.91 12.95
CA VAL A 71 7.33 4.71 11.74
C VAL A 71 6.52 5.93 12.17
N THR A 72 7.02 7.11 11.82
CA THR A 72 6.43 8.42 12.13
C THR A 72 6.07 9.20 10.88
N GLN A 73 6.60 8.80 9.72
CA GLN A 73 6.22 9.37 8.43
C GLN A 73 6.08 8.25 7.39
N VAL A 74 5.04 8.34 6.57
CA VAL A 74 4.84 7.45 5.43
C VAL A 74 4.52 8.28 4.20
N VAL A 75 5.16 7.94 3.08
CA VAL A 75 4.81 8.46 1.76
C VAL A 75 4.48 7.29 0.84
N PHE A 76 3.29 7.32 0.24
CA PHE A 76 2.88 6.43 -0.83
C PHE A 76 3.18 7.13 -2.16
N LEU A 77 3.86 6.43 -3.08
CA LEU A 77 4.23 6.96 -4.39
C LEU A 77 3.78 5.97 -5.47
N ALA A 78 2.81 6.37 -6.30
CA ALA A 78 2.42 5.58 -7.47
C ALA A 78 3.45 5.75 -8.60
N GLU A 79 3.62 4.71 -9.41
CA GLU A 79 4.47 4.76 -10.61
C GLU A 79 4.03 5.84 -11.62
N THR A 80 2.76 6.21 -11.61
CA THR A 80 2.16 7.28 -12.41
C THR A 80 2.50 8.69 -11.91
N GLY A 81 3.07 8.82 -10.71
CA GLY A 81 3.61 10.06 -10.16
C GLY A 81 2.74 10.72 -9.09
N GLU A 82 1.54 10.21 -8.84
CA GLU A 82 0.70 10.59 -7.70
C GLU A 82 1.38 10.17 -6.39
N GLN A 83 1.14 10.96 -5.35
CA GLN A 83 1.75 10.74 -4.04
C GLN A 83 0.80 11.12 -2.92
N ALA A 84 0.92 10.43 -1.79
CA ALA A 84 0.23 10.78 -0.57
C ALA A 84 1.17 10.67 0.65
N ALA A 85 1.27 11.71 1.47
CA ALA A 85 2.19 11.83 2.59
C ALA A 85 1.46 12.01 3.93
N PHE A 86 1.87 11.24 4.92
CA PHE A 86 1.20 11.17 6.21
C PHE A 86 2.19 11.21 7.36
N MET A 87 1.84 11.98 8.39
CA MET A 87 2.41 11.78 9.72
C MET A 87 1.71 10.60 10.38
N THR A 88 2.48 9.72 11.01
CA THR A 88 1.96 8.51 11.63
C THR A 88 2.37 8.41 13.09
N ARG A 89 1.65 7.56 13.84
CA ARG A 89 2.05 7.13 15.18
C ARG A 89 2.21 5.63 15.12
N GLU A 90 3.46 5.16 15.16
CA GLU A 90 3.79 3.74 15.05
C GLU A 90 3.25 3.12 13.75
N GLY A 91 3.39 3.84 12.62
CA GLY A 91 2.93 3.38 11.30
C GLY A 91 1.43 3.57 11.04
N ILE A 92 0.68 4.11 12.01
CA ILE A 92 -0.76 4.33 11.89
C ILE A 92 -1.06 5.80 11.55
N ALA A 93 -1.86 6.05 10.51
CA ALA A 93 -2.50 7.34 10.27
C ALA A 93 -4.01 7.19 10.22
N THR A 94 -4.73 8.13 10.85
CA THR A 94 -6.19 8.16 10.79
C THR A 94 -6.66 9.15 9.73
N GLN A 95 -7.77 8.84 9.07
CA GLN A 95 -8.41 9.73 8.12
C GLN A 95 -8.73 11.11 8.74
N GLN A 96 -9.07 11.14 10.03
CA GLN A 96 -9.49 12.36 10.71
C GLN A 96 -8.35 13.32 10.99
N ASP A 97 -7.13 12.80 11.17
CA ASP A 97 -5.94 13.60 11.44
C ASP A 97 -5.15 13.91 10.15
N ALA A 98 -5.45 13.22 9.05
CA ALA A 98 -4.82 13.42 7.75
C ALA A 98 -5.37 14.65 7.01
N ASP A 99 -4.57 15.19 6.10
CA ASP A 99 -5.08 16.12 5.10
C ASP A 99 -6.07 15.38 4.17
N ALA A 100 -7.16 16.07 3.81
CA ALA A 100 -8.25 15.45 3.06
C ALA A 100 -7.86 15.11 1.62
N GLU A 101 -6.99 15.90 0.99
CA GLU A 101 -6.47 15.65 -0.36
C GLU A 101 -5.53 14.44 -0.33
N GLU A 102 -4.58 14.42 0.61
CA GLU A 102 -3.64 13.31 0.80
C GLU A 102 -4.38 11.98 1.07
N TRP A 103 -5.42 12.00 1.91
CA TRP A 103 -6.23 10.80 2.16
C TRP A 103 -6.98 10.34 0.91
N SER A 104 -7.59 11.28 0.17
CA SER A 104 -8.29 10.97 -1.08
C SER A 104 -7.34 10.36 -2.11
N ASP A 105 -6.11 10.88 -2.22
CA ASP A 105 -5.10 10.39 -3.15
C ASP A 105 -4.62 8.98 -2.79
N LEU A 106 -4.44 8.68 -1.50
CA LEU A 106 -4.15 7.31 -1.05
C LEU A 106 -5.24 6.33 -1.48
N ILE A 107 -6.51 6.67 -1.25
CA ILE A 107 -7.63 5.80 -1.62
C ILE A 107 -7.72 5.65 -3.15
N ALA A 108 -7.54 6.73 -3.90
CA ALA A 108 -7.52 6.69 -5.36
C ALA A 108 -6.38 5.82 -5.90
N MET A 109 -5.18 5.93 -5.34
CA MET A 109 -4.04 5.06 -5.69
C MET A 109 -4.35 3.59 -5.39
N ALA A 110 -4.90 3.28 -4.22
CA ALA A 110 -5.25 1.91 -3.84
C ALA A 110 -6.33 1.32 -4.79
N GLN A 111 -7.35 2.10 -5.14
CA GLN A 111 -8.42 1.68 -6.05
C GLN A 111 -7.97 1.58 -7.51
N ALA A 112 -7.01 2.39 -7.94
CA ALA A 112 -6.41 2.27 -9.26
C ALA A 112 -5.53 1.01 -9.38
N GLY A 113 -4.89 0.61 -8.27
CA GLY A 113 -3.90 -0.46 -8.25
C GLY A 113 -2.62 -0.05 -8.97
N GLY A 114 -1.82 -1.04 -9.36
CA GLY A 114 -0.51 -0.84 -9.99
C GLY A 114 0.63 -0.78 -8.98
N ARG A 115 1.78 -0.28 -9.42
CA ARG A 115 3.01 -0.29 -8.61
C ARG A 115 3.03 0.94 -7.70
N ILE A 116 3.09 0.68 -6.39
CA ILE A 116 3.12 1.69 -5.33
C ILE A 116 4.37 1.45 -4.48
N ALA A 117 5.22 2.47 -4.36
CA ALA A 117 6.29 2.48 -3.38
C ALA A 117 5.77 3.05 -2.05
N VAL A 118 6.04 2.36 -0.96
CA VAL A 118 5.74 2.81 0.41
C VAL A 118 7.08 3.18 1.03
N VAL A 119 7.25 4.46 1.34
CA VAL A 119 8.50 5.04 1.81
C VAL A 119 8.29 5.54 3.23
N THR A 120 9.17 5.14 4.13
CA THR A 120 9.22 5.62 5.52
C THR A 120 10.50 6.41 5.74
N GLU A 121 10.71 6.94 6.94
CA GLU A 121 11.95 7.64 7.30
C GLU A 121 13.20 6.75 7.23
N ASP A 122 13.06 5.44 7.50
CA ASP A 122 14.18 4.52 7.70
C ASP A 122 14.35 3.53 6.55
N ASP A 123 13.26 3.22 5.83
CA ASP A 123 13.24 2.17 4.80
C ASP A 123 12.10 2.37 3.79
N SER A 124 12.06 1.54 2.75
CA SER A 124 11.00 1.54 1.75
C SER A 124 10.75 0.13 1.22
N PHE A 125 9.52 -0.13 0.81
CA PHE A 125 9.18 -1.34 0.08
C PHE A 125 8.27 -1.01 -1.09
N THR A 126 8.10 -1.96 -2.00
CA THR A 126 7.19 -1.81 -3.14
C THR A 126 6.14 -2.90 -3.13
N VAL A 127 4.94 -2.52 -3.54
CA VAL A 127 3.86 -3.45 -3.86
C VAL A 127 3.37 -3.19 -5.27
N THR A 128 3.22 -4.24 -6.07
CA THR A 128 2.42 -4.18 -7.29
C THR A 128 1.05 -4.70 -6.89
N ALA A 129 0.06 -3.81 -6.80
CA ALA A 129 -1.28 -4.13 -6.29
C ALA A 129 -2.27 -4.36 -7.42
N ASP A 130 -3.18 -5.32 -7.25
CA ASP A 130 -4.44 -5.28 -8.00
C ASP A 130 -5.29 -4.08 -7.51
N PRO A 131 -6.22 -3.58 -8.34
CA PRO A 131 -7.19 -2.56 -7.92
C PRO A 131 -7.94 -2.99 -6.65
N MET A 132 -7.90 -2.15 -5.62
CA MET A 132 -8.70 -2.37 -4.41
C MET A 132 -10.19 -2.18 -4.73
N PRO A 133 -11.09 -3.00 -4.16
CA PRO A 133 -12.52 -2.70 -4.14
C PRO A 133 -12.80 -1.32 -3.53
N GLU A 134 -13.97 -0.76 -3.84
CA GLU A 134 -14.39 0.54 -3.30
C GLU A 134 -14.45 0.51 -1.76
N LEU A 135 -13.81 1.50 -1.12
CA LEU A 135 -13.80 1.65 0.32
C LEU A 135 -15.12 2.28 0.76
N ARG A 136 -15.82 1.67 1.72
CA ARG A 136 -17.18 2.08 2.12
C ARG A 136 -17.23 3.16 3.22
N CYS A 137 -16.12 3.85 3.47
CA CYS A 137 -16.03 4.90 4.47
C CYS A 137 -16.18 6.28 3.85
N ASP A 138 -17.42 6.79 3.88
CA ASP A 138 -17.79 8.17 3.52
C ASP A 138 -17.73 9.13 4.73
#